data_AF-A0A381RRN6-F1
#
_entry.id   AF-A0A381RRN6-F1
#
_cell.length_a   1.000
_cell.length_b   1.000
_cell.length_c   1.000
_cell.angle_alpha   90.00
_cell.angle_beta   90.00
_cell.angle_gamma   90.00
#
_symmetry.space_group_name_H-M   'P 1'
#
loop_
_entity.id
_entity.type
_entity.pdbx_description
1 polymer ?
#
loop_
_entity_poly.entity_id
_entity_poly.type
_entity_poly.pdbx_seq_one_letter_code
_entity_poly.pdbx_strand_id
1 'polypeptide(L)' 'WYYSEIGDLNQVTHIWAFDDLKHLKDAKDAVVADPEWTGTYIPRVRGLLVAQNTYLMNTTEFGPIPD' A
#
# COMPACT_ATOMS: atom_id res chain seq x y z
N TRP A 1 3.65 1.69 8.47
CA TRP A 1 3.31 3.01 7.89
C TRP A 1 4.39 4.00 8.29
N TYR A 2 4.89 4.78 7.35
CA TYR A 2 5.99 5.73 7.50
C TYR A 2 5.70 7.02 6.73
N TYR A 3 6.35 8.11 7.11
CA TYR A 3 6.35 9.37 6.35
C TYR A 3 7.78 9.94 6.31
N SER A 4 8.05 10.77 5.30
CA SER A 4 9.35 11.38 5.07
C SER A 4 9.64 12.53 6.05
N GLU A 5 10.75 12.45 6.78
CA GLU A 5 11.33 13.60 7.49
C GLU A 5 12.53 14.21 6.75
N ILE A 6 13.24 13.43 5.93
CA ILE A 6 14.41 13.84 5.15
C ILE A 6 14.26 13.30 3.72
N GLY A 7 14.59 14.11 2.71
CA GLY A 7 14.41 13.79 1.28
C GLY A 7 13.19 14.48 0.68
N ASP A 8 12.49 13.82 -0.24
CA ASP A 8 11.22 14.31 -0.78
C ASP A 8 10.16 14.35 0.33
N LEU A 9 9.68 15.56 0.64
CA LEU A 9 8.74 15.80 1.73
C LEU A 9 7.29 15.56 1.30
N ASN A 10 6.40 15.41 2.29
CA ASN A 10 4.99 15.08 2.10
C ASN A 10 4.78 13.71 1.42
N GLN A 11 5.72 12.79 1.61
CA GLN A 11 5.62 11.42 1.11
C GLN A 11 5.21 10.48 2.24
N VAL A 12 4.21 9.64 1.97
CA VAL A 12 3.78 8.55 2.85
C VAL A 12 4.18 7.22 2.21
N THR A 13 4.74 6.32 3.01
CA THR A 13 5.15 4.98 2.57
C THR A 13 4.53 3.91 3.47
N HIS A 14 3.86 2.95 2.84
CA HIS A 14 3.29 1.78 3.49
C HIS A 14 3.76 0.53 2.76
N ILE A 15 4.13 -0.49 3.53
CA ILE A 15 4.63 -1.77 3.01
C ILE A 15 3.61 -2.83 3.43
N TRP A 16 3.23 -3.68 2.48
CA TRP A 16 2.25 -4.75 2.66
C TRP A 16 2.90 -6.08 2.27
N ALA A 17 2.71 -7.10 3.10
CA ALA A 17 3.17 -8.46 2.81
C ALA A 17 2.02 -9.28 2.25
N PHE A 18 2.33 -10.14 1.27
CA PHE A 18 1.41 -11.10 0.68
C PHE A 18 2.15 -12.42 0.50
N ASP A 19 1.45 -13.53 0.68
CA ASP A 19 2.05 -14.87 0.57
C ASP A 19 2.46 -15.18 -0.86
N ASP A 20 1.62 -14.77 -1.82
CA ASP A 20 1.84 -14.93 -3.24
C ASP A 20 1.09 -13.87 -4.06
N LEU A 21 1.25 -13.93 -5.39
CA LEU A 21 0.59 -13.01 -6.32
C LEU A 21 -0.93 -13.19 -6.38
N LYS A 22 -1.45 -14.38 -6.05
CA LYS A 22 -2.89 -14.63 -5.99
C LYS A 22 -3.49 -13.94 -4.77
N HIS A 23 -2.87 -14.06 -3.60
CA HIS A 23 -3.27 -13.35 -2.38
C HIS A 23 -3.23 -11.83 -2.62
N LEU A 24 -2.17 -11.29 -3.25
CA LEU A 24 -2.12 -9.88 -3.65
C LEU A 24 -3.32 -9.48 -4.51
N LYS A 25 -3.67 -10.28 -5.52
CA LYS A 25 -4.80 -10.01 -6.41
C LYS A 25 -6.13 -10.02 -5.63
N ASP A 26 -6.37 -11.07 -4.86
CA ASP A 26 -7.62 -11.26 -4.12
C ASP A 26 -7.81 -10.13 -3.09
N ALA A 27 -6.75 -9.74 -2.39
CA ALA A 27 -6.78 -8.63 -1.43
C ALA A 27 -7.10 -7.28 -2.12
N LYS A 28 -6.50 -7.00 -3.28
CA LYS A 28 -6.80 -5.77 -4.03
C LYS A 28 -8.24 -5.76 -4.55
N ASP A 29 -8.74 -6.89 -5.03
CA ASP A 29 -10.12 -7.02 -5.49
C ASP A 29 -11.09 -6.81 -4.33
N ALA A 30 -10.80 -7.36 -3.14
CA ALA A 30 -11.60 -7.16 -1.94
C ALA A 30 -11.66 -5.68 -1.50
N VAL A 31 -10.53 -4.97 -1.50
CA VAL A 31 -10.48 -3.54 -1.17
C VAL A 31 -11.30 -2.70 -2.16
N VAL A 32 -11.24 -3.02 -3.46
CA VAL A 32 -12.04 -2.32 -4.48
C VAL A 32 -13.53 -2.64 -4.35
N ALA A 33 -13.89 -3.84 -3.92
CA ALA A 33 -15.28 -4.24 -3.71
C ALA A 33 -15.92 -3.66 -2.45
N ASP A 34 -15.12 -3.17 -1.50
CA ASP A 34 -15.61 -2.57 -0.25
C ASP A 34 -16.31 -1.21 -0.51
N PRO A 35 -17.63 -1.10 -0.20
CA PRO A 35 -18.37 0.15 -0.34
C PRO A 35 -17.86 1.26 0.58
N GLU A 36 -17.32 0.95 1.76
CA GLU A 36 -16.75 1.95 2.66
C GLU A 36 -15.47 2.54 2.07
N TRP A 37 -14.64 1.69 1.46
CA TRP A 37 -13.44 2.13 0.75
C TRP A 37 -13.79 3.08 -0.40
N THR A 38 -14.65 2.62 -1.32
CA THR A 38 -14.97 3.36 -2.55
C THR A 38 -15.90 4.55 -2.32
N GLY A 39 -16.86 4.43 -1.41
CA GLY A 39 -17.90 5.43 -1.14
C GLY A 39 -17.53 6.47 -0.09
N THR A 40 -16.66 6.12 0.89
CA THR A 40 -16.34 7.02 2.01
C THR A 40 -14.88 7.43 2.01
N TYR A 41 -13.95 6.47 1.93
CA TYR A 41 -12.53 6.75 2.09
C TYR A 41 -11.94 7.46 0.87
N ILE A 42 -12.09 6.89 -0.32
CA ILE A 42 -11.51 7.43 -1.57
C ILE A 42 -11.91 8.89 -1.83
N PRO A 43 -13.19 9.31 -1.70
CA PRO A 43 -13.57 10.70 -1.90
C PRO A 43 -12.85 11.68 -0.96
N ARG A 44 -12.52 11.26 0.26
CA ARG A 44 -11.82 12.10 1.24
C ARG A 44 -10.34 12.30 0.91
N VAL A 45 -9.69 11.30 0.31
CA VAL A 45 -8.24 11.31 0.09
C VAL A 45 -7.82 11.66 -1.34
N ARG A 46 -8.68 11.47 -2.34
CA ARG A 46 -8.32 11.60 -3.76
C ARG A 46 -7.73 12.96 -4.14
N GLY A 47 -8.18 14.05 -3.50
CA GLY A 47 -7.67 15.40 -3.75
C GLY A 47 -6.36 15.74 -3.04
N LEU A 48 -5.87 14.87 -2.14
CA LEU A 48 -4.66 15.10 -1.35
C LEU A 48 -3.41 14.47 -1.99
N LEU A 49 -3.59 13.53 -2.91
CA LEU A 49 -2.51 12.78 -3.55
C LEU A 49 -2.12 13.42 -4.88
N VAL A 50 -0.87 13.85 -5.01
CA VAL A 50 -0.32 14.41 -6.25
C VAL A 50 0.21 13.31 -7.18
N ALA A 51 0.85 12.29 -6.61
CA ALA A 51 1.42 11.16 -7.33
C ALA A 51 1.42 9.90 -6.45
N GLN A 52 1.45 8.73 -7.09
CA GLN A 52 1.55 7.44 -6.41
C GLN A 52 2.52 6.54 -7.18
N ASN A 53 3.44 5.90 -6.46
CA ASN A 53 4.36 4.90 -6.99
C ASN A 53 4.23 3.61 -6.16
N THR A 54 4.37 2.46 -6.81
CA THR A 54 4.33 1.16 -6.15
C THR A 54 5.34 0.22 -6.78
N TYR A 55 5.91 -0.67 -5.96
CA TYR A 55 6.94 -1.62 -6.36
C TYR A 55 6.65 -2.97 -5.73
N LEU A 56 6.92 -4.04 -6.48
CA LEU A 56 6.92 -5.40 -5.96
C LEU A 56 8.35 -5.78 -5.62
N MET A 57 8.56 -6.34 -4.43
CA MET A 57 9.87 -6.72 -3.92
C MET A 57 9.80 -8.12 -3.31
N ASN A 58 10.84 -8.92 -3.50
CA ASN A 58 11.02 -10.17 -2.79
C ASN A 58 11.92 -9.94 -1.58
N THR A 59 11.63 -10.62 -0.47
CA THR A 59 12.55 -10.67 0.66
C THR A 59 13.80 -11.48 0.30
N THR A 60 14.94 -11.07 0.82
CA THR A 60 16.20 -11.82 0.69
C THR A 60 16.23 -13.01 1.64
N GLU A 61 17.09 -14.00 1.40
CA GLU A 61 17.24 -15.18 2.26
C GLU A 61 17.63 -14.86 3.71
N PHE A 62 18.39 -13.78 3.93
CA PHE A 62 18.77 -13.28 5.26
C PHE A 62 17.81 -12.21 5.79
N GLY A 63 16.70 -11.97 5.09
CA GLY A 63 15.69 -11.01 5.52
C GLY A 63 14.94 -11.49 6.77
N PRO A 64 14.37 -10.57 7.55
CA PRO A 64 13.55 -10.95 8.69
C PRO A 64 12.33 -11.75 8.22
N ILE A 65 12.02 -12.84 8.94
CA ILE A 65 10.77 -13.59 8.76
C ILE A 65 9.71 -12.88 9.59
N PRO A 66 8.63 -12.35 8.97
CA PRO A 66 7.50 -11.81 9.73
C PRO A 66 6.89 -12.91 10.61
N ASP A 67 6.50 -12.55 11.84
CA ASP A 67 5.76 -13.45 12.74
C ASP A 67 4.40 -13.89 12.16
#